data_AF-A0A6P3ZXL3-F1
#
_entry.id   AF-A0A6P3ZXL3-F1
#
_cell.length_a   1.000
_cell.length_b   1.000
_cell.length_c   1.000
_cell.angle_alpha   90.00
_cell.angle_beta   90.00
_cell.angle_gamma   90.00
#
_symmetry.space_group_name_H-M   'P 1'
#
loop_
_entity.id
_entity.type
_entity.pdbx_description
1 polymer ?
#
loop_
_entity_poly.entity_id
_entity_poly.type
_entity_poly.pdbx_seq_one_letter_code
_entity_poly.pdbx_strand_id
1 'polypeptide(L)'
;MAVNFLFLIVLLLIHHLPLRTLGHNTNFQSFNSLLSLQGLSKGHTAKDIPNLKHYLKRFGYLNNYDETTLNNNNNNNNNNQKDYFDDALESAVKLYQKYYNLNVTGKLDSATIKQMSLPRCGVPDNVQYVIPGAKWPPNKYHLTYAFNSSKQPALPPEDVRTTVAFAFTLWTRNSVFTFQEVDLGQPHDLVLGFHQGYHGDNGPFDGPYGVLAHATPPTEGILHYDVEEYFSISDPAGAGKIDFLWVSMHEIGHLLGMGHSLDPLAVMYATVTPGMSRKNLNADDVAGIHTLYLTP
;
A
#
# COMPACT_ATOMS: atom_id res chain seq x y z
N MET A 1 -26.60 66.73 -29.78
CA MET A 1 -25.93 66.03 -28.67
C MET A 1 -26.98 65.34 -27.83
N ALA A 2 -27.08 64.01 -27.94
CA ALA A 2 -27.56 63.09 -26.91
C ALA A 2 -27.56 61.68 -27.55
N VAL A 3 -26.70 60.81 -27.04
CA VAL A 3 -26.51 59.43 -27.48
C VAL A 3 -27.55 58.57 -26.74
N ASN A 4 -28.39 57.83 -27.46
CA ASN A 4 -29.28 56.82 -26.86
C ASN A 4 -28.66 55.44 -27.07
N PHE A 5 -28.13 54.86 -25.98
CA PHE A 5 -27.71 53.48 -25.89
C PHE A 5 -28.95 52.59 -25.71
N LEU A 6 -29.22 51.70 -26.66
CA LEU A 6 -30.18 50.61 -26.48
C LEU A 6 -29.38 49.30 -26.34
N PHE A 7 -29.15 48.87 -25.11
CA PHE A 7 -28.62 47.54 -24.82
C PHE A 7 -29.78 46.53 -24.85
N LEU A 8 -29.67 45.52 -25.71
CA LEU A 8 -30.56 44.37 -25.75
C LEU A 8 -30.21 43.44 -24.58
N ILE A 9 -31.09 43.30 -23.59
CA ILE A 9 -30.94 42.30 -22.52
C ILE A 9 -31.59 41.00 -23.00
N VAL A 10 -30.78 39.97 -23.23
CA VAL A 10 -31.25 38.59 -23.47
C VAL A 10 -31.54 37.96 -22.11
N LEU A 11 -32.82 37.75 -21.81
CA LEU A 11 -33.29 36.94 -20.67
C LEU A 11 -33.15 35.46 -21.02
N LEU A 12 -32.11 34.80 -20.52
CA LEU A 12 -32.02 33.34 -20.45
C LEU A 12 -32.74 32.86 -19.19
N LEU A 13 -33.90 32.22 -19.36
CA LEU A 13 -34.56 31.46 -18.31
C LEU A 13 -33.66 30.28 -17.91
N ILE A 14 -33.03 30.38 -16.74
CA ILE A 14 -32.42 29.23 -16.07
C ILE A 14 -33.53 28.62 -15.20
N HIS A 15 -34.07 27.48 -15.64
CA HIS A 15 -34.86 26.64 -14.74
C HIS A 15 -33.94 26.14 -13.62
N HIS A 16 -34.17 26.62 -12.41
CA HIS A 16 -33.53 26.12 -11.19
C HIS A 16 -33.96 24.68 -10.93
N LEU A 17 -33.18 23.71 -11.41
CA LEU A 17 -33.10 22.44 -10.70
C LEU A 17 -32.25 22.65 -9.44
N PRO A 18 -32.66 22.14 -8.27
CA PRO A 18 -31.82 22.21 -7.10
C PRO A 18 -30.56 21.38 -7.37
N LEU A 19 -29.42 22.05 -7.39
CA LEU A 19 -28.11 21.42 -7.32
C LEU A 19 -28.11 20.63 -6.00
N ARG A 20 -28.36 19.32 -6.06
CA ARG A 20 -27.99 18.42 -4.97
C ARG A 20 -26.47 18.49 -4.91
N THR A 21 -25.97 19.26 -3.95
CA THR A 21 -24.63 19.05 -3.42
C THR A 21 -24.63 17.65 -2.84
N LEU A 22 -24.19 16.68 -3.64
CA LEU A 22 -23.63 15.46 -3.10
C LEU A 22 -22.37 15.91 -2.38
N GLY A 23 -22.55 16.23 -1.09
CA GLY A 23 -21.46 16.36 -0.16
C GLY A 23 -20.79 15.01 -0.08
N HIS A 24 -19.82 14.79 -0.96
CA HIS A 24 -18.91 13.69 -0.81
C HIS A 24 -18.02 14.06 0.37
N ASN A 25 -18.39 13.56 1.53
CA ASN A 25 -17.59 13.64 2.73
C ASN A 25 -16.39 12.73 2.52
N THR A 26 -15.37 13.21 1.82
CA THR A 26 -14.09 12.51 1.64
C THR A 26 -13.31 12.62 2.94
N ASN A 27 -13.73 11.85 3.94
CA ASN A 27 -12.91 11.57 5.11
C ASN A 27 -11.67 10.82 4.62
N PHE A 28 -10.48 11.32 4.96
CA PHE A 28 -9.18 10.69 4.73
C PHE A 28 -9.08 9.35 5.51
N GLN A 29 -9.72 8.28 5.02
CA GLN A 29 -10.16 7.20 5.91
C GLN A 29 -9.26 5.96 6.01
N SER A 30 -8.19 5.82 5.23
CA SER A 30 -7.51 4.52 5.09
C SER A 30 -6.95 3.97 6.42
N PHE A 31 -6.24 4.77 7.23
CA PHE A 31 -5.87 4.36 8.62
C PHE A 31 -6.01 5.46 9.70
N ASN A 32 -6.55 6.63 9.37
CA ASN A 32 -6.86 7.65 10.39
C ASN A 32 -7.91 7.17 11.40
N SER A 33 -8.72 6.18 11.04
CA SER A 33 -9.64 5.52 11.98
C SER A 33 -8.91 4.85 13.15
N LEU A 34 -7.63 4.48 12.99
CA LEU A 34 -6.85 3.90 14.09
C LEU A 34 -6.48 4.94 15.16
N LEU A 35 -6.46 6.23 14.82
CA LEU A 35 -6.20 7.30 15.79
C LEU A 35 -7.21 7.31 16.94
N SER A 36 -8.48 6.94 16.66
CA SER A 36 -9.54 6.85 17.67
C SER A 36 -9.29 5.74 18.70
N LEU A 37 -8.44 4.77 18.37
CA LEU A 37 -8.11 3.61 19.20
C LEU A 37 -6.91 3.87 20.13
N GLN A 38 -6.30 5.06 20.10
CA GLN A 38 -5.14 5.36 20.93
C GLN A 38 -5.46 5.19 22.43
N GLY A 39 -4.60 4.45 23.12
CA GLY A 39 -4.71 4.15 24.54
C GLY A 39 -5.49 2.87 24.85
N LEU A 40 -6.18 2.27 23.88
CA LEU A 40 -6.89 1.01 24.11
C LEU A 40 -5.92 -0.15 24.37
N SER A 41 -6.42 -1.12 25.12
CA SER A 41 -5.73 -2.34 25.53
C SER A 41 -6.75 -3.43 25.81
N LYS A 42 -6.28 -4.63 26.15
CA LYS A 42 -7.14 -5.73 26.61
C LYS A 42 -8.19 -5.27 27.63
N GLY A 43 -9.42 -5.75 27.45
CA GLY A 43 -10.56 -5.44 28.32
C GLY A 43 -11.42 -4.28 27.83
N HIS A 44 -10.95 -3.48 26.88
CA HIS A 44 -11.73 -2.39 26.32
C HIS A 44 -12.65 -2.85 25.18
N THR A 45 -13.73 -2.09 24.97
CA THR A 45 -14.65 -2.23 23.83
C THR A 45 -14.71 -0.92 23.06
N ALA A 46 -14.64 -0.98 21.74
CA ALA A 46 -14.70 0.18 20.85
C ALA A 46 -15.20 -0.24 19.46
N LYS A 47 -16.02 0.62 18.83
CA LYS A 47 -16.62 0.36 17.51
C LYS A 47 -15.60 0.17 16.38
N ASP A 48 -14.40 0.74 16.53
CA ASP A 48 -13.35 0.70 15.52
C ASP A 48 -12.36 -0.48 15.72
N ILE A 49 -12.49 -1.26 16.81
CA ILE A 49 -11.68 -2.49 17.02
C ILE A 49 -11.73 -3.48 15.84
N PRO A 50 -12.85 -3.66 15.12
CA PRO A 50 -12.87 -4.54 13.96
C PRO A 50 -11.90 -4.10 12.86
N ASN A 51 -11.70 -2.79 12.68
CA ASN A 51 -10.76 -2.26 11.68
C ASN A 51 -9.32 -2.60 12.08
N LEU A 52 -8.99 -2.53 13.36
CA LEU A 52 -7.69 -2.98 13.87
C LEU A 52 -7.48 -4.48 13.70
N LYS A 53 -8.51 -5.31 13.95
CA LYS A 53 -8.44 -6.75 13.70
C LYS A 53 -8.20 -7.04 12.22
N HIS A 54 -8.89 -6.31 11.33
CA HIS A 54 -8.68 -6.42 9.88
C HIS A 54 -7.25 -5.99 9.49
N TYR A 55 -6.74 -4.87 10.02
CA TYR A 55 -5.36 -4.42 9.81
C TYR A 55 -4.33 -5.48 10.21
N LEU A 56 -4.41 -5.96 11.46
CA LEU A 56 -3.46 -6.93 11.98
C LEU A 56 -3.57 -8.28 11.28
N LYS A 57 -4.76 -8.67 10.82
CA LYS A 57 -4.95 -9.86 9.98
C LYS A 57 -4.30 -9.68 8.60
N ARG A 58 -4.57 -8.55 7.93
CA ARG A 58 -4.01 -8.23 6.60
C ARG A 58 -2.49 -8.33 6.58
N PHE A 59 -1.83 -7.82 7.63
CA PHE A 59 -0.37 -7.84 7.72
C PHE A 59 0.22 -9.04 8.47
N GLY A 60 -0.59 -10.05 8.78
CA GLY A 60 -0.11 -11.36 9.25
C GLY A 60 0.16 -11.51 10.75
N TYR A 61 -0.34 -10.58 11.57
CA TYR A 61 -0.18 -10.59 13.03
C TYR A 61 -1.33 -11.28 13.78
N LEU A 62 -2.50 -11.39 13.15
CA LEU A 62 -3.69 -12.00 13.75
C LEU A 62 -4.18 -13.18 12.91
N ASN A 63 -3.82 -14.39 13.32
CA ASN A 63 -4.32 -15.64 12.75
C ASN A 63 -5.63 -16.06 13.46
N ASN A 64 -6.57 -16.64 12.72
CA ASN A 64 -7.88 -17.14 13.20
C ASN A 64 -8.97 -16.10 13.51
N TYR A 65 -8.90 -14.88 12.97
CA TYR A 65 -10.09 -14.02 12.93
C TYR A 65 -10.97 -14.41 11.74
N ASP A 66 -11.95 -15.29 12.01
CA ASP A 66 -12.90 -15.76 11.01
C ASP A 66 -13.99 -14.70 10.79
N GLU A 67 -13.89 -13.97 9.68
CA GLU A 67 -14.85 -12.94 9.28
C GLU A 67 -16.25 -13.54 9.06
N THR A 68 -16.36 -14.85 8.81
CA THR A 68 -17.63 -15.56 8.60
C THR A 68 -18.45 -15.71 9.89
N THR A 69 -17.83 -15.63 11.08
CA THR A 69 -18.57 -15.56 12.35
C THR A 69 -19.37 -14.26 12.52
N LEU A 70 -19.15 -13.25 11.65
CA LEU A 70 -19.92 -12.01 11.64
C LEU A 70 -21.17 -12.08 10.76
N ASN A 71 -21.19 -12.95 9.75
CA ASN A 71 -22.29 -13.04 8.78
C ASN A 71 -23.35 -14.08 9.14
N ASN A 72 -23.06 -14.99 10.08
CA ASN A 72 -24.05 -15.93 10.62
C ASN A 72 -24.64 -15.43 11.94
N ASN A 73 -25.46 -14.38 11.88
CA ASN A 73 -26.15 -13.83 13.05
C ASN A 73 -27.66 -14.09 13.03
N ASN A 74 -28.06 -15.16 13.73
CA ASN A 74 -29.36 -15.25 14.41
C ASN A 74 -29.24 -15.05 15.93
N ASN A 75 -28.08 -14.62 16.47
CA ASN A 75 -27.90 -14.44 17.93
C ASN A 75 -27.28 -13.08 18.29
N ASN A 76 -28.01 -12.29 19.09
CA ASN A 76 -27.66 -10.94 19.57
C ASN A 76 -26.43 -10.85 20.51
N ASN A 77 -25.72 -11.95 20.77
CA ASN A 77 -24.57 -11.99 21.68
C ASN A 77 -23.19 -11.77 20.98
N ASN A 78 -23.15 -11.74 19.65
CA ASN A 78 -21.88 -11.69 18.88
C ASN A 78 -21.30 -10.28 18.70
N ASN A 79 -22.12 -9.23 18.82
CA ASN A 79 -21.65 -7.84 18.61
C ASN A 79 -20.64 -7.40 19.69
N ASN A 80 -20.81 -7.87 20.93
CA ASN A 80 -19.89 -7.53 22.02
C ASN A 80 -18.49 -8.15 21.83
N GLN A 81 -18.36 -9.29 21.14
CA GLN A 81 -17.07 -9.94 20.93
C GLN A 81 -16.28 -9.32 19.76
N LYS A 82 -16.98 -8.82 18.74
CA LYS A 82 -16.36 -8.14 17.60
C LYS A 82 -15.60 -6.89 18.03
N ASP A 83 -16.26 -6.07 18.84
CA ASP A 83 -15.78 -4.76 19.28
C ASP A 83 -14.89 -4.86 20.54
N TYR A 84 -14.64 -6.07 21.06
CA TYR A 84 -13.85 -6.30 22.27
C TYR A 84 -12.38 -6.58 21.97
N PHE A 85 -11.52 -6.00 22.81
CA PHE A 85 -10.08 -6.19 22.80
C PHE A 85 -9.71 -7.41 23.66
N ASP A 86 -9.63 -8.56 23.01
CA ASP A 86 -9.34 -9.86 23.63
C ASP A 86 -7.83 -10.18 23.74
N ASP A 87 -7.51 -11.33 24.33
CA ASP A 87 -6.13 -11.82 24.48
C ASP A 87 -5.43 -12.07 23.12
N ALA A 88 -6.20 -12.46 22.10
CA ALA A 88 -5.67 -12.68 20.76
C ALA A 88 -5.24 -11.35 20.11
N LEU A 89 -6.06 -10.32 20.24
CA LEU A 89 -5.73 -8.97 19.76
C LEU A 89 -4.54 -8.37 20.53
N GLU A 90 -4.47 -8.56 21.85
CA GLU A 90 -3.30 -8.15 22.65
C GLU A 90 -2.02 -8.82 22.17
N SER A 91 -2.09 -10.13 21.88
CA SER A 91 -0.96 -10.89 21.36
C SER A 91 -0.53 -10.40 19.98
N ALA A 92 -1.48 -10.11 19.09
CA ALA A 92 -1.20 -9.56 17.77
C ALA A 92 -0.55 -8.16 17.83
N VAL A 93 -1.03 -7.28 18.72
CA VAL A 93 -0.40 -5.97 18.96
C VAL A 93 1.03 -6.13 19.49
N LYS A 94 1.28 -7.07 20.41
CA LYS A 94 2.64 -7.36 20.90
C LYS A 94 3.57 -7.85 19.79
N LEU A 95 3.08 -8.70 18.88
CA LEU A 95 3.85 -9.15 17.72
C LEU A 95 4.19 -7.98 16.79
N TYR A 96 3.21 -7.11 16.50
CA TYR A 96 3.42 -5.90 15.70
C TYR A 96 4.48 -4.97 16.33
N GLN A 97 4.33 -4.67 17.63
CA GLN A 97 5.27 -3.83 18.36
C GLN A 97 6.69 -4.41 18.32
N LYS A 98 6.82 -5.73 18.52
CA LYS A 98 8.11 -6.40 18.44
C LYS A 98 8.73 -6.29 17.04
N TYR A 99 7.93 -6.45 15.99
CA TYR A 99 8.40 -6.36 14.60
C TYR A 99 8.96 -4.97 14.29
N TYR A 100 8.24 -3.91 14.64
CA TYR A 100 8.65 -2.53 14.41
C TYR A 100 9.59 -1.97 15.49
N ASN A 101 10.18 -2.83 16.33
CA ASN A 101 11.09 -2.47 17.42
C ASN A 101 10.53 -1.37 18.36
N LEU A 102 9.23 -1.44 18.64
CA LEU A 102 8.53 -0.59 19.61
C LEU A 102 8.54 -1.24 21.00
N ASN A 103 8.17 -0.47 22.01
CA ASN A 103 7.93 -1.02 23.35
C ASN A 103 6.78 -2.03 23.29
N VAL A 104 7.04 -3.27 23.72
CA VAL A 104 6.06 -4.38 23.66
C VAL A 104 5.07 -4.27 24.84
N THR A 105 4.11 -3.37 24.72
CA THR A 105 3.13 -3.06 25.77
C THR A 105 1.83 -3.86 25.63
N GLY A 106 1.50 -4.33 24.42
CA GLY A 106 0.17 -4.86 24.08
C GLY A 106 -0.96 -3.82 24.10
N LYS A 107 -0.60 -2.54 24.19
CA LYS A 107 -1.52 -1.40 24.16
C LYS A 107 -1.32 -0.62 22.87
N LEU A 108 -2.37 0.01 22.38
CA LEU A 108 -2.31 0.95 21.26
C LEU A 108 -1.80 2.31 21.75
N ASP A 109 -0.58 2.33 22.28
CA ASP A 109 0.08 3.57 22.68
C ASP A 109 0.37 4.49 21.48
N SER A 110 0.75 5.73 21.76
CA SER A 110 0.95 6.75 20.72
C SER A 110 2.01 6.35 19.68
N ALA A 111 3.06 5.64 20.09
CA ALA A 111 4.08 5.15 19.17
C ALA A 111 3.53 4.05 18.25
N THR A 112 2.76 3.12 18.80
CA THR A 112 2.11 2.04 18.05
C THR A 112 1.12 2.59 17.03
N ILE A 113 0.23 3.49 17.45
CA ILE A 113 -0.75 4.14 16.56
C ILE A 113 -0.04 4.95 15.47
N LYS A 114 0.97 5.75 15.83
CA LYS A 114 1.73 6.52 14.85
C LYS A 114 2.36 5.62 13.78
N GLN A 115 2.93 4.49 14.17
CA GLN A 115 3.53 3.53 13.24
C GLN A 115 2.48 2.84 12.36
N MET A 116 1.34 2.44 12.93
CA MET A 116 0.23 1.81 12.19
C MET A 116 -0.44 2.75 11.20
N SER A 117 -0.43 4.05 11.48
CA SER A 117 -1.00 5.10 10.63
C SER A 117 -0.06 5.56 9.50
N LEU A 118 1.16 5.01 9.39
CA LEU A 118 2.03 5.30 8.26
C LEU A 118 1.55 4.56 7.00
N PRO A 119 1.58 5.22 5.82
CA PRO A 119 1.42 4.53 4.55
C PRO A 119 2.45 3.42 4.37
N ARG A 120 2.04 2.35 3.69
CA ARG A 120 2.85 1.13 3.62
C ARG A 120 2.59 0.26 2.40
N CYS A 121 3.49 -0.70 2.18
CA CYS A 121 3.25 -1.84 1.31
C CYS A 121 2.12 -2.73 1.85
N GLY A 122 1.35 -3.31 0.93
CA GLY A 122 0.25 -4.23 1.17
C GLY A 122 0.65 -5.68 1.44
N VAL A 123 1.91 -6.05 1.24
CA VAL A 123 2.43 -7.40 1.51
C VAL A 123 2.48 -7.66 3.03
N PRO A 124 2.14 -8.86 3.53
CA PRO A 124 2.22 -9.18 4.96
C PRO A 124 3.63 -9.09 5.54
N ASP A 125 3.77 -8.66 6.80
CA ASP A 125 5.07 -8.48 7.47
C ASP A 125 5.70 -9.77 7.98
N ASN A 126 4.88 -10.80 8.20
CA ASN A 126 5.32 -12.09 8.76
C ASN A 126 6.14 -12.95 7.79
N VAL A 127 6.49 -12.40 6.63
CA VAL A 127 7.49 -12.96 5.72
C VAL A 127 8.89 -12.60 6.21
N GLN A 128 9.81 -13.56 6.18
CA GLN A 128 11.22 -13.23 6.38
C GLN A 128 11.67 -12.30 5.25
N TYR A 129 12.72 -11.51 5.52
CA TYR A 129 13.35 -10.62 4.55
C TYR A 129 13.74 -11.31 3.23
N VAL A 130 13.91 -12.62 3.28
CA VAL A 130 13.97 -13.50 2.12
C VAL A 130 12.80 -14.48 2.21
N ILE A 131 11.92 -14.50 1.21
CA ILE A 131 10.75 -15.39 1.22
C ILE A 131 11.22 -16.81 0.84
N PRO A 132 11.20 -17.79 1.75
CA PRO A 132 11.72 -19.12 1.46
C PRO A 132 10.95 -19.79 0.31
N GLY A 133 11.67 -20.30 -0.69
CA GLY A 133 11.09 -20.99 -1.84
C GLY A 133 10.53 -20.07 -2.95
N ALA A 134 10.37 -18.78 -2.68
CA ALA A 134 9.95 -17.79 -3.67
C ALA A 134 11.16 -17.26 -4.44
N LYS A 135 11.59 -17.99 -5.47
CA LYS A 135 12.69 -17.59 -6.36
C LYS A 135 12.31 -17.85 -7.80
N TRP A 136 12.70 -16.93 -8.69
CA TRP A 136 12.77 -17.23 -10.12
C TRP A 136 13.62 -18.48 -10.39
N PRO A 137 13.22 -19.34 -11.35
CA PRO A 137 13.97 -20.54 -11.69
C PRO A 137 15.43 -20.24 -12.05
N PRO A 138 16.35 -21.20 -11.82
CA PRO A 138 17.72 -21.09 -12.32
C PRO A 138 17.72 -20.72 -13.81
N ASN A 139 18.56 -19.75 -14.19
CA ASN A 139 18.67 -19.21 -15.55
C ASN A 139 17.51 -18.31 -16.02
N LYS A 140 16.49 -18.04 -15.18
CA LYS A 140 15.44 -17.06 -15.49
C LYS A 140 15.75 -15.71 -14.83
N TYR A 141 16.77 -15.03 -15.37
CA TYR A 141 17.23 -13.71 -14.89
C TYR A 141 16.91 -12.56 -15.85
N HIS A 142 16.47 -12.86 -17.06
CA HIS A 142 15.87 -11.87 -17.95
C HIS A 142 14.36 -11.91 -17.79
N LEU A 143 13.80 -10.87 -17.18
CA LEU A 143 12.37 -10.74 -16.90
C LEU A 143 11.76 -9.66 -17.78
N THR A 144 10.73 -10.00 -18.54
CA THR A 144 9.96 -9.03 -19.31
C THR A 144 8.74 -8.56 -18.51
N TYR A 145 8.38 -7.28 -18.64
CA TYR A 145 7.23 -6.71 -17.94
C TYR A 145 6.31 -5.92 -18.87
N ALA A 146 5.02 -5.92 -18.58
CA ALA A 146 4.03 -5.15 -19.30
C ALA A 146 3.10 -4.39 -18.35
N PHE A 147 2.57 -3.25 -18.81
CA PHE A 147 1.58 -2.47 -18.06
C PHE A 147 0.15 -2.88 -18.41
N ASN A 148 -0.66 -3.18 -17.39
CA ASN A 148 -2.08 -3.48 -17.49
C ASN A 148 -2.88 -2.76 -16.39
N SER A 149 -3.10 -1.46 -16.56
CA SER A 149 -3.83 -0.65 -15.57
C SER A 149 -5.34 -0.64 -15.86
N SER A 150 -6.16 -0.83 -14.82
CA SER A 150 -7.61 -0.60 -14.92
C SER A 150 -7.99 0.86 -14.66
N LYS A 151 -7.07 1.65 -14.10
CA LYS A 151 -7.21 3.08 -13.82
C LYS A 151 -5.98 3.85 -14.27
N GLN A 152 -6.13 5.14 -14.55
CA GLN A 152 -5.01 6.00 -14.92
C GLN A 152 -4.60 6.85 -13.72
N PRO A 153 -3.31 6.85 -13.32
CA PRO A 153 -2.83 7.71 -12.24
C PRO A 153 -2.82 9.19 -12.67
N ALA A 154 -2.67 10.07 -11.69
CA ALA A 154 -2.48 11.50 -11.95
C ALA A 154 -1.12 11.82 -12.59
N LEU A 155 -0.13 10.91 -12.46
CA LEU A 155 1.17 11.03 -13.11
C LEU A 155 1.06 10.78 -14.62
N PRO A 156 1.78 11.53 -15.46
CA PRO A 156 1.86 11.25 -16.90
C PRO A 156 2.35 9.81 -17.17
N PRO A 157 1.78 9.09 -18.15
CA PRO A 157 2.16 7.69 -18.43
C PRO A 157 3.65 7.50 -18.75
N GLU A 158 4.27 8.47 -19.42
CA GLU A 158 5.71 8.42 -19.74
C GLU A 158 6.58 8.55 -18.48
N ASP A 159 6.18 9.41 -17.54
CA ASP A 159 6.87 9.57 -16.26
C ASP A 159 6.76 8.29 -15.41
N VAL A 160 5.59 7.64 -15.42
CA VAL A 160 5.39 6.34 -14.78
C VAL A 160 6.34 5.31 -15.36
N ARG A 161 6.34 5.12 -16.69
CA ARG A 161 7.20 4.14 -17.37
C ARG A 161 8.68 4.40 -17.12
N THR A 162 9.11 5.66 -17.22
CA THR A 162 10.50 6.08 -16.98
C THR A 162 10.92 5.81 -15.55
N THR A 163 10.06 6.11 -14.57
CA THR A 163 10.36 5.88 -13.14
C THR A 163 10.47 4.38 -12.83
N VAL A 164 9.56 3.57 -13.36
CA VAL A 164 9.58 2.10 -13.18
C VAL A 164 10.82 1.49 -13.84
N ALA A 165 11.15 1.89 -15.07
CA ALA A 165 12.36 1.44 -15.76
C ALA A 165 13.64 1.81 -14.97
N PHE A 166 13.65 2.99 -14.35
CA PHE A 166 14.74 3.39 -13.47
C PHE A 166 14.82 2.54 -12.19
N ALA A 167 13.69 2.22 -11.56
CA ALA A 167 13.64 1.31 -10.42
C ALA A 167 14.21 -0.08 -10.77
N PHE A 168 13.83 -0.66 -11.91
CA PHE A 168 14.41 -1.90 -12.43
C PHE A 168 15.93 -1.79 -12.69
N THR A 169 16.39 -0.64 -13.18
CA THR A 169 17.83 -0.38 -13.38
C THR A 169 18.61 -0.41 -12.06
N LEU A 170 18.03 0.09 -10.96
CA LEU A 170 18.68 0.05 -9.65
C LEU A 170 18.83 -1.38 -9.13
N TRP A 171 17.85 -2.25 -9.36
CA TRP A 171 17.96 -3.68 -9.07
C TRP A 171 18.93 -4.41 -9.99
N THR A 172 18.96 -4.05 -11.28
CA THR A 172 19.91 -4.62 -12.27
C THR A 172 21.36 -4.36 -11.86
N ARG A 173 21.66 -3.18 -11.31
CA ARG A 173 23.02 -2.82 -10.85
C ARG A 173 23.49 -3.62 -9.63
N ASN A 174 22.57 -4.25 -8.90
CA ASN A 174 22.85 -4.91 -7.62
C ASN A 174 22.41 -6.40 -7.64
N SER A 175 22.18 -6.98 -8.81
CA SER A 175 21.75 -8.37 -8.94
C SER A 175 22.13 -8.96 -10.29
N VAL A 176 21.75 -10.22 -10.54
CA VAL A 176 21.90 -10.90 -11.83
C VAL A 176 20.79 -10.57 -12.82
N PHE A 177 19.74 -9.86 -12.39
CA PHE A 177 18.54 -9.66 -13.19
C PHE A 177 18.73 -8.57 -14.23
N THR A 178 18.05 -8.75 -15.36
CA THR A 178 17.83 -7.71 -16.38
C THR A 178 16.34 -7.65 -16.67
N PHE A 179 15.87 -6.46 -17.04
CA PHE A 179 14.45 -6.22 -17.25
C PHE A 179 14.21 -5.54 -18.59
N GLN A 180 13.09 -5.88 -19.22
CA GLN A 180 12.67 -5.28 -20.48
C GLN A 180 11.17 -5.05 -20.49
N GLU A 181 10.75 -3.82 -20.77
CA GLU A 181 9.36 -3.52 -21.06
C GLU A 181 8.96 -4.12 -22.41
N VAL A 182 7.79 -4.75 -22.45
CA VAL A 182 7.16 -5.24 -23.67
C VAL A 182 5.70 -4.77 -23.72
N ASP A 183 5.11 -4.78 -24.92
CA ASP A 183 3.69 -4.51 -25.07
C ASP A 183 2.87 -5.61 -24.38
N LEU A 184 1.70 -5.23 -23.83
CA LEU A 184 0.82 -6.17 -23.11
C LEU A 184 0.41 -7.41 -23.93
N GLY A 185 0.37 -7.29 -25.26
CA GLY A 185 0.08 -8.41 -26.16
C GLY A 185 1.24 -9.38 -26.40
N GLN A 186 2.45 -9.07 -25.92
CA GLN A 186 3.63 -9.93 -26.03
C GLN A 186 3.78 -10.82 -24.79
N PRO A 187 4.50 -11.96 -24.89
CA PRO A 187 4.84 -12.77 -23.73
C PRO A 187 5.62 -11.95 -22.68
N HIS A 188 5.15 -11.96 -21.44
CA HIS A 188 5.75 -11.25 -20.31
C HIS A 188 5.77 -12.10 -19.04
N ASP A 189 6.76 -11.86 -18.19
CA ASP A 189 6.89 -12.52 -16.88
C ASP A 189 6.20 -11.74 -15.76
N LEU A 190 6.16 -10.41 -15.90
CA LEU A 190 5.64 -9.48 -14.90
C LEU A 190 4.49 -8.63 -15.45
N VAL A 191 3.46 -8.41 -14.63
CA VAL A 191 2.33 -7.51 -14.92
C VAL A 191 2.28 -6.40 -13.89
N LEU A 192 2.44 -5.16 -14.35
CA LEU A 192 2.40 -3.96 -13.52
C LEU A 192 1.14 -3.16 -13.84
N GLY A 193 0.45 -2.59 -12.84
CA GLY A 193 -0.79 -1.86 -13.13
C GLY A 193 -1.26 -0.96 -12.01
N PHE A 194 -2.00 0.09 -12.38
CA PHE A 194 -2.73 0.95 -11.44
C PHE A 194 -4.18 0.48 -11.31
N HIS A 195 -4.62 0.29 -10.08
CA HIS A 195 -5.96 -0.18 -9.75
C HIS A 195 -6.55 0.61 -8.58
N GLN A 196 -7.82 0.35 -8.27
CA GLN A 196 -8.57 1.02 -7.22
C GLN A 196 -9.46 0.02 -6.50
N GLY A 197 -9.57 0.12 -5.17
CA GLY A 197 -10.48 -0.72 -4.39
C GLY A 197 -10.27 -2.21 -4.67
N TYR A 198 -11.36 -2.97 -4.79
CA TYR A 198 -11.29 -4.36 -5.25
C TYR A 198 -10.97 -4.44 -6.74
N HIS A 199 -9.92 -5.20 -7.10
CA HIS A 199 -9.39 -5.23 -8.45
C HIS A 199 -9.00 -6.64 -8.94
N GLY A 200 -9.65 -7.68 -8.40
CA GLY A 200 -9.54 -9.06 -8.91
C GLY A 200 -8.58 -9.95 -8.12
N ASP A 201 -8.01 -9.46 -7.02
CA ASP A 201 -7.23 -10.23 -6.06
C ASP A 201 -7.79 -10.06 -4.61
N ASN A 202 -7.13 -10.70 -3.64
CA ASN A 202 -7.51 -10.63 -2.22
C ASN A 202 -6.90 -9.43 -1.48
N GLY A 203 -6.32 -8.45 -2.20
CA GLY A 203 -5.64 -7.29 -1.64
C GLY A 203 -6.30 -5.96 -2.03
N PRO A 204 -7.60 -5.73 -1.80
CA PRO A 204 -8.25 -4.49 -2.23
C PRO A 204 -7.52 -3.25 -1.66
N PHE A 205 -7.42 -2.21 -2.48
CA PHE A 205 -6.89 -0.93 -2.04
C PHE A 205 -7.90 -0.15 -1.20
N ASP A 206 -7.39 0.72 -0.32
CA ASP A 206 -8.11 1.35 0.77
C ASP A 206 -8.14 2.89 0.66
N GLY A 207 -7.68 3.43 -0.46
CA GLY A 207 -7.64 4.85 -0.72
C GLY A 207 -6.42 5.51 -0.08
N PRO A 208 -6.37 6.86 -0.07
CA PRO A 208 -5.11 7.58 0.14
C PRO A 208 -4.41 7.28 1.49
N TYR A 209 -3.08 7.20 1.47
CA TYR A 209 -2.15 7.01 2.59
C TYR A 209 -2.23 5.65 3.30
N GLY A 210 -2.96 4.70 2.74
CA GLY A 210 -3.13 3.37 3.31
C GLY A 210 -2.11 2.39 2.77
N VAL A 211 -2.62 1.43 2.01
CA VAL A 211 -1.82 0.52 1.20
C VAL A 211 -1.48 1.19 -0.12
N LEU A 212 -0.20 1.48 -0.31
CA LEU A 212 0.30 2.21 -1.47
C LEU A 212 0.33 1.35 -2.74
N ALA A 213 0.74 0.10 -2.56
CA ALA A 213 0.96 -0.88 -3.60
C ALA A 213 1.09 -2.27 -2.95
N HIS A 214 1.04 -3.31 -3.77
CA HIS A 214 1.46 -4.66 -3.39
C HIS A 214 2.05 -5.41 -4.58
N ALA A 215 2.83 -6.44 -4.29
CA ALA A 215 3.36 -7.35 -5.28
C ALA A 215 3.27 -8.82 -4.83
N THR A 216 3.29 -9.73 -5.80
CA THR A 216 3.33 -11.17 -5.55
C THR A 216 4.76 -11.71 -5.67
N PRO A 217 5.10 -12.76 -4.90
CA PRO A 217 6.42 -13.37 -5.00
C PRO A 217 6.64 -14.04 -6.38
N PRO A 218 7.90 -14.35 -6.74
CA PRO A 218 8.19 -15.22 -7.87
C PRO A 218 7.42 -16.55 -7.77
N THR A 219 6.86 -17.08 -8.86
CA THR A 219 6.88 -16.58 -10.25
C THR A 219 5.55 -15.97 -10.69
N GLU A 220 4.73 -15.51 -9.74
CA GLU A 220 3.41 -14.93 -10.07
C GLU A 220 3.54 -13.59 -10.80
N GLY A 221 4.50 -12.75 -10.37
CA GLY A 221 4.95 -11.61 -11.16
C GLY A 221 3.99 -10.42 -11.23
N ILE A 222 3.10 -10.24 -10.26
CA ILE A 222 2.10 -9.17 -10.26
C ILE A 222 2.57 -8.03 -9.36
N LEU A 223 2.42 -6.80 -9.83
CA LEU A 223 2.62 -5.59 -9.04
C LEU A 223 1.47 -4.62 -9.32
N HIS A 224 0.71 -4.30 -8.28
CA HIS A 224 -0.38 -3.33 -8.35
C HIS A 224 -0.05 -2.09 -7.53
N TYR A 225 -0.33 -0.91 -8.09
CA TYR A 225 -0.27 0.39 -7.43
C TYR A 225 -1.69 0.89 -7.13
N ASP A 226 -1.91 1.48 -5.95
CA ASP A 226 -3.17 2.18 -5.67
C ASP A 226 -3.19 3.52 -6.40
N VAL A 227 -4.13 3.67 -7.33
CA VAL A 227 -4.30 4.88 -8.13
C VAL A 227 -4.76 6.09 -7.30
N GLU A 228 -5.32 5.88 -6.11
CA GLU A 228 -5.82 6.94 -5.24
C GLU A 228 -4.71 7.64 -4.45
N GLU A 229 -3.48 7.13 -4.53
CA GLU A 229 -2.35 7.69 -3.81
C GLU A 229 -1.77 8.95 -4.45
N TYR A 230 -1.24 9.81 -3.58
CA TYR A 230 -0.61 11.07 -4.00
C TYR A 230 0.85 10.86 -4.42
N PHE A 231 1.06 10.03 -5.44
CA PHE A 231 2.38 9.76 -5.99
C PHE A 231 3.06 11.02 -6.54
N SER A 232 4.37 11.08 -6.36
CA SER A 232 5.25 12.12 -6.87
C SER A 232 6.55 11.50 -7.36
N ILE A 233 7.04 12.03 -8.48
CA ILE A 233 8.34 11.70 -9.08
C ILE A 233 9.41 12.76 -8.75
N SER A 234 9.05 13.79 -7.98
CA SER A 234 9.97 14.86 -7.62
C SER A 234 11.03 14.39 -6.61
N ASP A 235 12.12 15.14 -6.52
CA ASP A 235 13.14 14.95 -5.49
C ASP A 235 13.43 16.28 -4.76
N PRO A 236 13.05 16.42 -3.47
CA PRO A 236 12.26 15.48 -2.68
C PRO A 236 10.81 15.35 -3.21
N ALA A 237 10.09 14.29 -2.83
CA ALA A 237 8.72 14.05 -3.29
C ALA A 237 7.74 15.21 -3.00
N GLY A 238 8.01 15.98 -1.94
CA GLY A 238 7.19 17.09 -1.47
C GLY A 238 6.31 16.71 -0.28
N ALA A 239 5.88 17.71 0.49
CA ALA A 239 5.08 17.48 1.70
C ALA A 239 3.76 16.75 1.38
N GLY A 240 3.48 15.67 2.12
CA GLY A 240 2.27 14.87 1.91
C GLY A 240 2.26 14.03 0.62
N LYS A 241 3.37 13.97 -0.13
CA LYS A 241 3.46 13.14 -1.34
C LYS A 241 4.15 11.81 -1.04
N ILE A 242 3.81 10.79 -1.83
CA ILE A 242 4.45 9.48 -1.79
C ILE A 242 5.47 9.41 -2.92
N ASP A 243 6.72 9.08 -2.60
CA ASP A 243 7.77 8.92 -3.60
C ASP A 243 7.52 7.67 -4.45
N PHE A 244 7.13 7.88 -5.72
CA PHE A 244 6.77 6.79 -6.63
C PHE A 244 7.98 5.90 -6.94
N LEU A 245 9.20 6.46 -6.99
CA LEU A 245 10.40 5.67 -7.23
C LEU A 245 10.64 4.71 -6.07
N TRP A 246 10.51 5.17 -4.82
CA TRP A 246 10.66 4.28 -3.67
C TRP A 246 9.64 3.15 -3.68
N VAL A 247 8.35 3.46 -3.94
CA VAL A 247 7.29 2.43 -4.01
C VAL A 247 7.63 1.40 -5.09
N SER A 248 7.97 1.83 -6.31
CA SER A 248 8.36 0.91 -7.38
C SER A 248 9.58 0.07 -7.01
N MET A 249 10.61 0.66 -6.39
CA MET A 249 11.78 -0.10 -5.96
C MET A 249 11.42 -1.16 -4.91
N HIS A 250 10.59 -0.81 -3.93
CA HIS A 250 10.13 -1.71 -2.87
C HIS A 250 9.36 -2.90 -3.45
N GLU A 251 8.34 -2.65 -4.25
CA GLU A 251 7.51 -3.72 -4.80
C GLU A 251 8.28 -4.61 -5.79
N ILE A 252 9.25 -4.06 -6.53
CA ILE A 252 10.13 -4.88 -7.38
C ILE A 252 10.98 -5.83 -6.53
N GLY A 253 11.39 -5.45 -5.31
CA GLY A 253 12.07 -6.38 -4.41
C GLY A 253 11.22 -7.62 -4.10
N HIS A 254 9.92 -7.44 -3.89
CA HIS A 254 8.97 -8.56 -3.74
C HIS A 254 8.85 -9.42 -5.00
N LEU A 255 8.81 -8.80 -6.19
CA LEU A 255 8.85 -9.53 -7.47
C LEU A 255 10.12 -10.37 -7.63
N LEU A 256 11.17 -10.08 -6.88
CA LEU A 256 12.43 -10.83 -6.84
C LEU A 256 12.54 -11.76 -5.63
N GLY A 257 11.49 -11.92 -4.83
CA GLY A 257 11.44 -12.87 -3.70
C GLY A 257 11.95 -12.31 -2.38
N MET A 258 12.20 -11.00 -2.29
CA MET A 258 12.51 -10.34 -1.04
C MET A 258 11.22 -10.15 -0.22
N GLY A 259 11.35 -10.24 1.09
CA GLY A 259 10.34 -9.83 2.05
C GLY A 259 10.69 -8.47 2.67
N HIS A 260 9.90 -8.06 3.66
CA HIS A 260 10.15 -6.80 4.35
C HIS A 260 11.41 -6.85 5.22
N SER A 261 12.16 -5.74 5.21
CA SER A 261 13.31 -5.51 6.09
C SER A 261 12.86 -4.96 7.45
N LEU A 262 13.66 -5.22 8.49
CA LEU A 262 13.53 -4.59 9.81
C LEU A 262 14.36 -3.31 9.94
N ASP A 263 15.22 -2.99 8.97
CA ASP A 263 16.00 -1.75 8.94
C ASP A 263 15.12 -0.59 8.42
N PRO A 264 14.78 0.42 9.24
CA PRO A 264 13.93 1.54 8.82
C PRO A 264 14.54 2.43 7.72
N LEU A 265 15.80 2.21 7.33
CA LEU A 265 16.46 2.89 6.22
C LEU A 265 16.49 2.06 4.94
N ALA A 266 16.11 0.78 4.98
CA ALA A 266 16.06 -0.08 3.81
C ALA A 266 14.91 0.33 2.87
N VAL A 267 15.12 0.08 1.58
CA VAL A 267 14.06 0.20 0.57
C VAL A 267 12.94 -0.77 0.91
N MET A 268 13.28 -1.98 1.33
CA MET A 268 12.32 -3.03 1.70
C MET A 268 11.64 -2.85 3.08
N TYR A 269 11.83 -1.74 3.78
CA TYR A 269 11.08 -1.48 5.01
C TYR A 269 9.63 -1.08 4.69
N ALA A 270 8.66 -1.77 5.28
CA ALA A 270 7.25 -1.77 4.86
C ALA A 270 6.55 -0.40 4.87
N THR A 271 6.92 0.49 5.80
CA THR A 271 6.26 1.80 6.01
C THR A 271 7.11 2.97 5.54
N VAL A 272 6.45 4.05 5.11
CA VAL A 272 7.11 5.30 4.71
C VAL A 272 6.43 6.51 5.36
N THR A 273 7.22 7.54 5.65
CA THR A 273 6.67 8.85 6.02
C THR A 273 6.46 9.67 4.73
N PRO A 274 5.25 10.20 4.45
CA PRO A 274 5.03 11.06 3.30
C PRO A 274 6.05 12.20 3.21
N GLY A 275 6.58 12.43 2.02
CA GLY A 275 7.64 13.41 1.73
C GLY A 275 9.07 12.90 1.97
N MET A 276 9.24 11.69 2.53
CA MET A 276 10.53 11.01 2.61
C MET A 276 10.84 10.27 1.30
N SER A 277 12.12 10.29 0.92
CA SER A 277 12.64 9.59 -0.26
C SER A 277 13.75 8.62 0.15
N ARG A 278 13.63 7.34 -0.23
CA ARG A 278 14.68 6.31 -0.10
C ARG A 278 15.00 5.75 -1.48
N LYS A 279 15.93 6.39 -2.19
CA LYS A 279 16.15 6.18 -3.63
C LYS A 279 17.38 5.32 -3.96
N ASN A 280 18.02 4.73 -2.95
CA ASN A 280 19.17 3.85 -3.12
C ASN A 280 18.95 2.59 -2.30
N LEU A 281 19.27 1.45 -2.89
CA LEU A 281 19.36 0.17 -2.16
C LEU A 281 20.48 0.30 -1.13
N ASN A 282 20.16 0.02 0.12
CA ASN A 282 21.15 0.06 1.20
C ASN A 282 21.88 -1.29 1.32
N ALA A 283 22.76 -1.42 2.32
CA ALA A 283 23.53 -2.64 2.53
C ALA A 283 22.65 -3.88 2.86
N ASP A 284 21.52 -3.68 3.53
CA ASP A 284 20.55 -4.75 3.82
C ASP A 284 19.89 -5.21 2.51
N ASP A 285 19.36 -4.27 1.71
CA ASP A 285 18.81 -4.49 0.36
C ASP A 285 19.72 -5.32 -0.55
N VAL A 286 20.99 -4.94 -0.62
CA VAL A 286 21.99 -5.64 -1.43
C VAL A 286 22.32 -7.03 -0.87
N ALA A 287 22.44 -7.18 0.44
CA ALA A 287 22.71 -8.48 1.06
C ALA A 287 21.55 -9.47 0.86
N GLY A 288 20.30 -9.00 0.92
CA GLY A 288 19.10 -9.81 0.69
C GLY A 288 19.06 -10.41 -0.70
N ILE A 289 19.19 -9.58 -1.74
CA ILE A 289 19.15 -10.05 -3.12
C ILE A 289 20.34 -10.95 -3.47
N HIS A 290 21.52 -10.70 -2.90
CA HIS A 290 22.68 -11.57 -3.06
C HIS A 290 22.48 -12.94 -2.41
N THR A 291 21.85 -13.00 -1.24
CA THR A 291 21.50 -14.27 -0.55
C THR A 291 20.51 -15.10 -1.38
N LEU A 292 19.66 -14.44 -2.15
CA LEU A 292 18.72 -15.13 -3.02
C LEU A 292 19.40 -15.71 -4.27
N TYR A 293 20.35 -15.00 -4.89
CA TYR A 293 20.77 -15.30 -6.27
C TYR A 293 22.26 -15.36 -6.54
N LEU A 294 23.11 -14.97 -5.60
CA LEU A 294 24.57 -14.89 -5.77
C LEU A 294 25.37 -15.71 -4.76
N THR A 295 24.72 -16.29 -3.76
CA THR A 295 25.35 -17.30 -2.90
C THR A 295 25.26 -18.69 -3.55
N PRO A 296 26.36 -19.48 -3.56
CA PRO A 296 26.41 -20.81 -4.16
C PRO A 296 25.36 -21.81 -3.66
#